data_AF-A0A0B3BTT4-F1
#
_entry.id   AF-A0A0B3BTT4-F1
#
_cell.length_a   1.000
_cell.length_b   1.000
_cell.length_c   1.000
_cell.angle_alpha   90.00
_cell.angle_beta   90.00
_cell.angle_gamma   90.00
#
_symmetry.space_group_name_H-M   'P 1'
#
loop_
_entity.id
_entity.type
_entity.pdbx_description
1 polymer ?
#
loop_
_entity_poly.entity_id
_entity_poly.type
_entity_poly.pdbx_seq_one_letter_code
_entity_poly.pdbx_strand_id
1 'polypeptide(L)'
;MIRTSHILSLCCLLFVPVSLASDNDLLVPATGRCSLDLAPELLSEALNSCQAIALEGDTQAQFELGEFFYTGRHTQQDLQQALRWYEMASLQGHAEAQRRLGTMFFKGEGVPASNIQAFIVLKMSAVNGSEEALDAADLVAEQMSQEELAVATRILGHIFRSYLQELRTIDASSPLAPLP
;
A
#
# COMPACT_ATOMS: atom_id res chain seq x y z
N MET A 1 19.33 -52.78 56.58
CA MET A 1 17.86 -52.71 56.34
C MET A 1 17.66 -52.41 54.86
N ILE A 2 17.51 -53.45 54.03
CA ILE A 2 16.24 -53.87 53.36
C ILE A 2 15.85 -52.85 52.27
N ARG A 3 16.33 -53.02 51.03
CA ARG A 3 15.66 -53.61 49.83
C ARG A 3 14.61 -52.68 49.18
N THR A 4 14.83 -52.34 47.90
CA THR A 4 13.97 -52.60 46.72
C THR A 4 14.56 -51.90 45.49
N SER A 5 15.15 -52.65 44.54
CA SER A 5 14.60 -53.08 43.23
C SER A 5 14.85 -52.04 42.10
N HIS A 6 15.92 -52.19 41.31
CA HIS A 6 16.00 -52.89 40.00
C HIS A 6 15.08 -52.31 38.89
N ILE A 7 15.69 -51.83 37.79
CA ILE A 7 15.45 -52.27 36.40
C ILE A 7 16.56 -51.67 35.49
N LEU A 8 17.37 -52.55 34.89
CA LEU A 8 18.15 -52.29 33.66
C LEU A 8 17.18 -52.29 32.48
N SER A 9 17.44 -51.48 31.43
CA SER A 9 17.24 -51.81 29.99
C SER A 9 17.30 -50.49 29.20
N LEU A 10 18.40 -50.18 28.52
CA LEU A 10 18.72 -50.56 27.14
C LEU A 10 18.47 -49.38 26.18
N CYS A 11 19.60 -48.89 25.69
CA CYS A 11 19.81 -48.17 24.43
C CYS A 11 18.69 -48.41 23.39
N CYS A 12 18.01 -47.36 22.96
CA CYS A 12 17.40 -47.29 21.64
C CYS A 12 17.58 -45.87 21.10
N LEU A 13 18.64 -45.72 20.31
CA LEU A 13 18.78 -44.67 19.31
C LEU A 13 17.59 -44.75 18.36
N LEU A 14 16.56 -43.94 18.58
CA LEU A 14 15.57 -43.65 17.56
C LEU A 14 15.98 -42.37 16.87
N PHE A 15 16.61 -42.59 15.71
CA PHE A 15 16.67 -41.69 14.57
C PHE A 15 15.38 -40.87 14.49
N VAL A 16 15.45 -39.60 14.87
CA VAL A 16 14.48 -38.61 14.41
C VAL A 16 14.93 -38.24 13.00
N PRO A 17 14.13 -38.46 11.95
CA PRO A 17 14.50 -38.02 10.62
C PRO A 17 14.52 -36.49 10.64
N VAL A 18 15.73 -35.94 10.43
CA VAL A 18 15.92 -34.56 10.01
C VAL A 18 15.26 -34.45 8.63
N SER A 19 14.01 -34.00 8.62
CA SER A 19 13.38 -33.54 7.39
C SER A 19 14.09 -32.26 6.98
N LEU A 20 14.91 -32.36 5.93
CA LEU A 20 15.30 -31.22 5.11
C LEU A 20 14.03 -30.63 4.50
N ALA A 21 13.50 -29.60 5.15
CA ALA A 21 12.59 -28.66 4.52
C ALA A 21 13.43 -27.49 4.00
N SER A 22 13.56 -27.48 2.67
CA SER A 22 13.78 -26.34 1.78
C SER A 22 14.35 -25.04 2.38
N ASP A 23 15.56 -24.74 1.92
CA ASP A 23 16.02 -23.43 1.41
C ASP A 23 15.23 -22.19 1.82
N ASN A 24 15.96 -21.26 2.46
CA ASN A 24 15.73 -19.82 2.52
C ASN A 24 14.28 -19.38 2.36
N ASP A 25 13.63 -19.11 3.49
CA ASP A 25 12.62 -18.08 3.56
C ASP A 25 12.63 -17.51 4.97
N LEU A 26 13.53 -16.55 5.20
CA LEU A 26 13.21 -15.45 6.10
C LEU A 26 12.14 -14.58 5.41
N LEU A 27 11.01 -15.19 5.04
CA LEU A 27 9.79 -14.49 4.70
C LEU A 27 9.35 -13.88 6.02
N VAL A 28 9.58 -12.59 6.19
CA VAL A 28 8.59 -11.80 6.90
C VAL A 28 7.31 -12.02 6.07
N PRO A 29 6.27 -12.71 6.57
CA PRO A 29 5.03 -12.72 5.82
C PRO A 29 4.64 -11.26 5.71
N ALA A 30 4.51 -10.75 4.49
CA ALA A 30 3.73 -9.55 4.25
C ALA A 30 2.28 -9.96 4.55
N THR A 31 1.94 -10.07 5.83
CA THR A 31 0.55 -10.21 6.25
C THR A 31 -0.07 -8.88 5.90
N GLY A 32 -0.77 -8.84 4.76
CA GLY A 32 -1.66 -7.74 4.44
C GLY A 32 -2.48 -7.37 5.68
N ARG A 33 -2.82 -6.10 5.83
CA ARG A 33 -3.60 -5.63 6.99
C ARG A 33 -4.96 -6.30 7.06
N CYS A 34 -5.49 -6.70 5.90
CA CYS A 34 -6.77 -7.31 5.73
C CYS A 34 -6.65 -8.74 5.18
N SER A 35 -7.48 -9.64 5.69
CA SER A 35 -7.61 -11.00 5.19
C SER A 35 -8.80 -11.09 4.23
N LEU A 36 -8.67 -10.59 3.00
CA LEU A 36 -9.77 -10.51 2.03
C LEU A 36 -9.82 -11.68 1.03
N ASP A 37 -8.77 -12.51 0.99
CA ASP A 37 -8.69 -13.72 0.17
C ASP A 37 -9.26 -14.93 0.93
N LEU A 38 -10.52 -14.81 1.39
CA LEU A 38 -11.20 -15.84 2.19
C LEU A 38 -12.34 -16.52 1.41
N ALA A 39 -12.80 -17.64 1.95
CA ALA A 39 -14.03 -18.30 1.50
C ALA A 39 -15.24 -17.35 1.63
N PRO A 40 -16.24 -17.43 0.73
CA PRO A 40 -17.37 -16.48 0.68
C PRO A 40 -18.12 -16.32 2.00
N GLU A 41 -18.17 -17.35 2.84
CA GLU A 41 -18.89 -17.36 4.12
C GLU A 41 -18.24 -16.46 5.17
N LEU A 42 -16.92 -16.27 5.11
CA LEU A 42 -16.16 -15.44 6.05
C LEU A 42 -15.87 -14.04 5.50
N LEU A 43 -16.08 -13.85 4.19
CA LEU A 43 -15.68 -12.64 3.48
C LEU A 43 -16.40 -11.39 4.00
N SER A 44 -17.68 -11.49 4.36
CA SER A 44 -18.44 -10.33 4.84
C SER A 44 -17.90 -9.78 6.17
N GLU A 45 -17.52 -10.66 7.09
CA GLU A 45 -16.95 -10.26 8.38
C GLU A 45 -15.55 -9.65 8.18
N ALA A 46 -14.73 -10.29 7.36
CA ALA A 46 -13.40 -9.79 7.03
C ALA A 46 -13.45 -8.41 6.33
N LEU A 47 -14.41 -8.20 5.41
CA LEU A 47 -14.59 -6.92 4.74
C LEU A 47 -15.00 -5.83 5.73
N ASN A 48 -15.95 -6.11 6.63
CA ASN A 48 -16.37 -5.16 7.66
C ASN A 48 -15.21 -4.80 8.60
N SER A 49 -14.42 -5.78 9.03
CA SER A 49 -13.25 -5.56 9.88
C SER A 49 -12.19 -4.71 9.17
N CYS A 50 -11.89 -5.03 7.91
CA CYS A 50 -10.94 -4.27 7.10
C CYS A 50 -11.39 -2.83 6.88
N GLN A 51 -12.69 -2.61 6.61
CA GLN A 51 -13.26 -1.27 6.49
C GLN A 51 -13.13 -0.46 7.78
N ALA A 52 -13.34 -1.07 8.94
CA ALA A 52 -13.14 -0.39 10.22
C ALA A 52 -11.69 0.10 10.38
N ILE A 53 -10.70 -0.78 10.10
CA ILE A 53 -9.27 -0.45 10.16
C ILE A 53 -8.92 0.68 9.17
N ALA A 54 -9.44 0.59 7.94
CA ALA A 54 -9.21 1.61 6.92
C ALA A 54 -9.82 2.97 7.30
N LEU A 55 -10.99 2.98 7.94
CA LEU A 55 -11.65 4.19 8.43
C LEU A 55 -10.96 4.81 9.65
N GLU A 56 -10.19 4.02 10.41
CA GLU A 56 -9.28 4.52 11.46
C GLU A 56 -8.01 5.19 10.89
N GLY A 57 -7.84 5.17 9.56
CA GLY A 57 -6.76 5.86 8.86
C GLY A 57 -5.61 4.95 8.42
N ASP A 58 -5.70 3.63 8.62
CA ASP A 58 -4.65 2.73 8.14
C ASP A 58 -4.58 2.73 6.60
N THR A 59 -3.49 3.28 6.09
CA THR A 59 -3.28 3.50 4.65
C THR A 59 -3.13 2.20 3.88
N GLN A 60 -2.58 1.16 4.50
CA GLN A 60 -2.38 -0.14 3.88
C GLN A 60 -3.73 -0.87 3.76
N ALA A 61 -4.59 -0.81 4.77
CA ALA A 61 -5.95 -1.34 4.69
C ALA A 61 -6.80 -0.60 3.65
N GLN A 62 -6.67 0.72 3.55
CA GLN A 62 -7.30 1.50 2.47
C GLN A 62 -6.83 1.03 1.09
N PHE A 63 -5.52 0.85 0.89
CA PHE A 63 -4.99 0.33 -0.36
C PHE A 63 -5.51 -1.09 -0.69
N GLU A 64 -5.53 -1.99 0.29
CA GLU A 64 -6.01 -3.37 0.12
C GLU A 64 -7.51 -3.44 -0.21
N LEU A 65 -8.34 -2.57 0.37
CA LEU A 65 -9.74 -2.43 -0.04
C LEU A 65 -9.85 -1.94 -1.49
N GLY A 66 -8.96 -1.02 -1.90
CA GLY A 66 -8.84 -0.59 -3.29
C GLY A 66 -8.60 -1.79 -4.22
N GLU A 67 -7.58 -2.60 -3.94
CA GLU A 67 -7.26 -3.81 -4.73
C GLU A 67 -8.41 -4.82 -4.73
N PHE A 68 -9.09 -4.99 -3.59
CA PHE A 68 -10.22 -5.90 -3.46
C PHE A 68 -11.35 -5.56 -4.42
N PHE A 69 -11.80 -4.29 -4.42
CA PHE A 69 -12.86 -3.83 -5.31
C PHE A 69 -12.41 -3.70 -6.76
N TYR A 70 -11.14 -3.37 -7.00
CA TYR A 70 -10.56 -3.28 -8.34
C TYR A 70 -10.48 -4.64 -9.03
N THR A 71 -10.06 -5.67 -8.31
CA THR A 71 -9.85 -7.00 -8.92
C THR A 71 -11.13 -7.80 -9.05
N GLY A 72 -12.10 -7.64 -8.14
CA GLY A 72 -13.36 -8.38 -8.16
C GLY A 72 -13.17 -9.91 -8.10
N ARG A 73 -12.13 -10.42 -7.45
CA ARG A 73 -11.89 -11.89 -7.39
C ARG A 73 -12.85 -12.62 -6.47
N HIS A 74 -13.30 -11.95 -5.40
CA HIS A 74 -14.18 -12.51 -4.36
C HIS A 74 -15.53 -11.79 -4.28
N THR A 75 -15.74 -10.79 -5.13
CA THR A 75 -16.97 -9.99 -5.26
C THR A 75 -17.09 -9.47 -6.69
N GLN A 76 -18.21 -8.85 -7.07
CA GLN A 76 -18.27 -8.13 -8.34
C GLN A 76 -17.31 -6.93 -8.32
N GLN A 77 -16.55 -6.73 -9.40
CA GLN A 77 -15.68 -5.56 -9.57
C GLN A 77 -16.48 -4.26 -9.39
N ASP A 78 -15.95 -3.35 -8.58
CA ASP A 78 -16.52 -2.03 -8.32
C ASP A 78 -15.43 -0.96 -8.37
N LEU A 79 -15.24 -0.40 -9.57
CA LEU A 79 -14.20 0.61 -9.79
C LEU A 79 -14.47 1.92 -9.04
N GLN A 80 -15.73 2.24 -8.71
CA GLN A 80 -16.04 3.43 -7.92
C GLN A 80 -15.57 3.28 -6.48
N GLN A 81 -15.77 2.10 -5.89
CA GLN A 81 -15.22 1.80 -4.57
C GLN A 81 -13.70 1.76 -4.60
N ALA A 82 -13.10 1.12 -5.61
CA ALA A 82 -11.65 1.09 -5.76
C ALA A 82 -11.05 2.51 -5.79
N LEU A 83 -11.60 3.40 -6.63
CA LEU A 83 -11.17 4.79 -6.71
C LEU A 83 -11.21 5.50 -5.36
N ARG A 84 -12.33 5.40 -4.63
CA ARG A 84 -12.46 6.05 -3.31
C ARG A 84 -11.39 5.57 -2.34
N TRP A 85 -11.15 4.25 -2.27
CA TRP A 85 -10.17 3.68 -1.35
C TRP A 85 -8.74 4.04 -1.74
N TYR A 86 -8.40 3.98 -3.03
CA TYR A 86 -7.09 4.44 -3.50
C TYR A 86 -6.89 5.95 -3.29
N GLU A 87 -7.90 6.78 -3.49
CA GLU A 87 -7.84 8.23 -3.22
C GLU A 87 -7.51 8.51 -1.75
N MET A 88 -8.17 7.83 -0.82
CA MET A 88 -7.89 7.98 0.62
C MET A 88 -6.45 7.59 0.96
N ALA A 89 -5.97 6.44 0.49
CA ALA A 89 -4.58 6.02 0.71
C ALA A 89 -3.58 6.96 0.00
N SER A 90 -3.91 7.42 -1.19
CA SER A 90 -3.11 8.34 -2.01
C SER A 90 -2.89 9.69 -1.34
N LEU A 91 -3.95 10.26 -0.73
CA LEU A 91 -3.86 11.53 0.00
C LEU A 91 -2.93 11.45 1.23
N GLN A 92 -2.71 10.25 1.76
CA GLN A 92 -1.79 9.99 2.87
C GLN A 92 -0.37 9.60 2.40
N GLY A 93 -0.10 9.66 1.10
CA GLY A 93 1.24 9.37 0.56
C GLY A 93 1.51 7.89 0.26
N HIS A 94 0.51 7.02 0.25
CA HIS A 94 0.73 5.60 -0.05
C HIS A 94 1.10 5.42 -1.53
N ALA A 95 2.38 5.15 -1.80
CA ALA A 95 2.96 5.18 -3.15
C ALA A 95 2.25 4.26 -4.15
N GLU A 96 1.94 3.02 -3.75
CA GLU A 96 1.30 2.05 -4.64
C GLU A 96 -0.17 2.42 -4.93
N ALA A 97 -0.86 3.06 -3.97
CA ALA A 97 -2.23 3.53 -4.18
C ALA A 97 -2.24 4.72 -5.16
N GLN A 98 -1.26 5.62 -5.04
CA GLN A 98 -1.03 6.68 -6.01
C GLN A 98 -0.75 6.10 -7.40
N ARG A 99 0.08 5.05 -7.51
CA ARG A 99 0.39 4.42 -8.80
C ARG A 99 -0.85 3.82 -9.46
N ARG A 100 -1.66 3.08 -8.69
CA ARG A 100 -2.95 2.53 -9.13
C ARG A 100 -3.90 3.63 -9.57
N LEU A 101 -4.10 4.65 -8.73
CA LEU A 101 -4.98 5.78 -9.01
C LEU A 101 -4.55 6.55 -10.27
N GLY A 102 -3.25 6.82 -10.42
CA GLY A 102 -2.69 7.45 -11.61
C GLY A 102 -2.93 6.63 -12.89
N THR A 103 -2.79 5.31 -12.79
CA THR A 103 -3.10 4.39 -13.91
C THR A 103 -4.60 4.41 -14.26
N MET A 104 -5.48 4.46 -13.26
CA MET A 104 -6.93 4.55 -13.48
C MET A 104 -7.31 5.86 -14.18
N PHE A 105 -6.71 7.00 -13.78
CA PHE A 105 -6.89 8.26 -14.49
C PHE A 105 -6.36 8.22 -15.92
N PHE A 106 -5.24 7.55 -16.16
CA PHE A 106 -4.68 7.46 -17.51
C PHE A 106 -5.58 6.66 -18.45
N LYS A 107 -6.11 5.54 -17.96
CA LYS A 107 -6.95 4.62 -18.75
C LYS A 107 -8.43 5.00 -18.77
N GLY A 108 -8.86 5.86 -17.86
CA GLY A 108 -10.27 6.16 -17.64
C GLY A 108 -11.05 4.99 -17.00
N GLU A 109 -10.41 4.25 -16.10
CA GLU A 109 -11.03 3.10 -15.44
C GLU A 109 -11.92 3.58 -14.27
N GLY A 110 -13.23 3.50 -14.43
CA GLY A 110 -14.18 3.96 -13.41
C GLY A 110 -14.26 5.49 -13.26
N VAL A 111 -13.46 6.26 -13.99
CA VAL A 111 -13.43 7.73 -13.96
C VAL A 111 -13.10 8.23 -15.38
N PRO A 112 -13.52 9.44 -15.79
CA PRO A 112 -13.07 10.00 -17.06
C PRO A 112 -11.54 10.06 -17.14
N ALA A 113 -10.99 9.68 -18.29
CA ALA A 113 -9.54 9.71 -18.50
C ALA A 113 -9.00 11.15 -18.40
N SER A 114 -7.81 11.29 -17.81
CA SER A 114 -7.17 12.58 -17.55
C SER A 114 -5.66 12.44 -17.43
N ASN A 115 -4.94 12.83 -18.49
CA ASN A 115 -3.48 12.79 -18.52
C ASN A 115 -2.86 13.73 -17.47
N ILE A 116 -3.48 14.88 -17.22
CA ILE A 116 -3.01 15.82 -16.18
C ILE A 116 -3.07 15.17 -14.79
N GLN A 117 -4.21 14.58 -14.42
CA GLN A 117 -4.36 13.93 -13.10
C GLN A 117 -3.44 12.71 -12.98
N ALA A 118 -3.39 11.87 -14.02
CA ALA A 118 -2.52 10.72 -14.07
C ALA A 118 -1.05 11.10 -13.86
N PHE A 119 -0.54 12.07 -14.63
CA PHE A 119 0.85 12.52 -14.56
C PHE A 119 1.21 13.06 -13.16
N ILE A 120 0.35 13.91 -12.59
CA ILE A 120 0.57 14.49 -11.26
C ILE A 120 0.65 13.38 -10.20
N VAL A 121 -0.33 12.47 -10.17
CA VAL A 121 -0.40 11.41 -9.17
C VAL A 121 0.75 10.40 -9.32
N LEU A 122 1.15 10.06 -10.56
CA LEU A 122 2.29 9.19 -10.81
C LEU A 122 3.63 9.83 -10.40
N LYS A 123 3.84 11.13 -10.67
CA LYS A 123 5.04 11.82 -10.17
C LYS A 123 5.06 11.90 -8.64
N MET A 124 3.91 12.05 -7.98
CA MET A 124 3.84 11.96 -6.51
C MET A 124 4.15 10.55 -5.99
N SER A 125 3.63 9.52 -6.66
CA SER A 125 3.92 8.10 -6.36
C SER A 125 5.42 7.80 -6.39
N ALA A 126 6.13 8.32 -7.40
CA ALA A 126 7.58 8.18 -7.50
C ALA A 126 8.31 8.83 -6.31
N VAL A 127 7.90 10.04 -5.91
CA VAL A 127 8.47 10.73 -4.75
C VAL A 127 8.25 9.93 -3.46
N ASN A 128 7.12 9.23 -3.35
CA ASN A 128 6.79 8.40 -2.19
C ASN A 128 7.36 6.97 -2.27
N GLY A 129 8.20 6.66 -3.26
CA GLY A 129 8.99 5.43 -3.31
C GLY A 129 8.50 4.34 -4.26
N SER A 130 7.55 4.64 -5.17
CA SER A 130 7.22 3.72 -6.26
C SER A 130 8.20 3.90 -7.42
N GLU A 131 9.15 2.96 -7.56
CA GLU A 131 10.17 3.01 -8.62
C GLU A 131 9.54 2.95 -10.03
N GLU A 132 8.48 2.16 -10.19
CA GLU A 132 7.76 1.96 -11.46
C GLU A 132 6.93 3.20 -11.90
N ALA A 133 6.67 4.14 -10.98
CA ALA A 133 5.76 5.24 -11.26
C ALA A 133 6.37 6.31 -12.19
N LEU A 134 7.71 6.42 -12.26
CA LEU A 134 8.36 7.35 -13.19
C LEU A 134 8.16 6.93 -14.63
N ASP A 135 8.38 5.66 -14.95
CA ASP A 135 8.17 5.11 -16.29
C ASP A 135 6.71 5.31 -16.72
N ALA A 136 5.76 5.03 -15.83
CA ALA A 136 4.35 5.27 -16.08
C ALA A 136 4.06 6.77 -16.32
N ALA A 137 4.63 7.68 -15.53
CA ALA A 137 4.45 9.12 -15.73
C ALA A 137 5.03 9.60 -17.07
N ASP A 138 6.14 9.03 -17.51
CA ASP A 138 6.78 9.39 -18.78
C ASP A 138 5.92 8.91 -19.96
N LEU A 139 5.33 7.71 -19.88
CA LEU A 139 4.34 7.23 -20.86
C LEU A 139 3.11 8.15 -20.94
N VAL A 140 2.63 8.67 -19.81
CA VAL A 140 1.54 9.66 -19.82
C VAL A 140 1.98 10.96 -20.50
N ALA A 141 3.18 11.44 -20.19
CA ALA A 141 3.71 12.69 -20.74
C ALA A 141 3.88 12.65 -22.26
N GLU A 142 4.18 11.49 -22.85
CA GLU A 142 4.22 11.28 -24.30
C GLU A 142 2.88 11.56 -24.98
N GLN A 143 1.76 11.44 -24.26
CA GLN A 143 0.41 11.69 -24.77
C GLN A 143 -0.12 13.10 -24.43
N MET A 144 0.65 13.91 -23.69
CA MET A 144 0.24 15.25 -23.28
C MET A 144 0.64 16.29 -24.31
N SER A 145 -0.25 17.23 -24.57
CA SER A 145 0.12 18.48 -25.23
C SER A 145 1.09 19.30 -24.36
N GLN A 146 1.82 20.22 -25.01
CA GLN A 146 2.72 21.13 -24.28
C GLN A 146 1.96 21.96 -23.23
N GLU A 147 0.71 22.33 -23.51
CA GLU A 147 -0.14 23.08 -22.60
C GLU A 147 -0.53 22.25 -21.37
N GLU A 148 -0.98 21.02 -21.56
CA GLU A 148 -1.32 20.11 -20.46
C GLU A 148 -0.11 19.82 -19.57
N LEU A 149 1.07 19.56 -20.18
CA LEU A 149 2.30 19.30 -19.43
C LEU A 149 2.73 20.53 -18.62
N ALA A 150 2.60 21.74 -19.20
CA ALA A 150 2.87 22.99 -18.50
C ALA A 150 1.90 23.20 -17.33
N VAL A 151 0.60 22.89 -17.51
CA VAL A 151 -0.40 22.93 -16.44
C VAL A 151 -0.04 21.96 -15.32
N ALA A 152 0.26 20.70 -15.63
CA ALA A 152 0.59 19.68 -14.65
C ALA A 152 1.86 20.02 -13.85
N THR A 153 2.91 20.46 -14.54
CA THR A 153 4.18 20.88 -13.91
C THR A 153 3.99 22.10 -13.02
N ARG A 154 3.16 23.07 -13.43
CA ARG A 154 2.81 24.24 -12.62
C ARG A 154 2.08 23.84 -11.34
N ILE A 155 1.16 22.87 -11.42
CA ILE A 155 0.43 22.34 -10.25
C ILE A 155 1.40 21.64 -9.30
N LEU A 156 2.25 20.74 -9.79
CA LEU A 156 3.28 20.08 -8.97
C LEU A 156 4.20 21.09 -8.28
N GLY A 157 4.64 22.12 -9.00
CA GLY A 157 5.43 23.20 -8.43
C GLY A 157 4.69 23.99 -7.35
N HIS A 158 3.37 24.17 -7.48
CA HIS A 158 2.57 24.79 -6.43
C HIS A 158 2.49 23.91 -5.18
N ILE A 159 2.18 22.62 -5.34
CA ILE A 159 2.12 21.64 -4.24
C ILE A 159 3.44 21.65 -3.45
N PHE A 160 4.58 21.54 -4.15
CA PHE A 160 5.89 21.55 -3.51
C PHE A 160 6.19 22.88 -2.79
N ARG A 161 5.83 24.03 -3.37
CA ARG A 161 6.00 25.32 -2.70
C ARG A 161 5.15 25.45 -1.44
N SER A 162 3.88 25.01 -1.48
CA SER A 162 3.01 25.01 -0.31
C SER A 162 3.59 24.14 0.82
N TYR A 163 4.06 22.93 0.48
CA TYR A 163 4.75 22.05 1.43
C TYR A 163 5.98 22.73 2.08
N LEU A 164 6.85 23.36 1.28
CA LEU A 164 8.01 24.07 1.81
C LEU A 164 7.65 25.26 2.72
N GLN A 165 6.52 25.92 2.48
CA GLN A 165 6.04 27.01 3.34
C GLN A 165 5.55 26.47 4.68
N GLU A 166 4.78 25.39 4.67
CA GLU A 166 4.31 24.72 5.88
C GLU A 166 5.48 24.30 6.79
N LEU A 167 6.51 23.67 6.23
CA LEU A 167 7.71 23.30 6.97
C LEU A 167 8.39 24.49 7.67
N ARG A 168 8.53 25.63 6.98
CA ARG A 168 9.12 26.84 7.58
C ARG A 168 8.28 27.39 8.71
N THR A 169 6.95 27.31 8.61
CA THR A 169 6.06 27.78 9.68
C THR A 169 6.12 26.88 10.92
N ILE A 170 6.34 25.58 10.75
CA ILE A 170 6.57 24.64 11.86
C ILE A 170 7.87 25.00 12.58
N ASP A 171 8.95 25.26 11.84
CA ASP A 171 10.23 25.66 12.43
C ASP A 171 10.13 27.01 13.17
N ALA A 172 9.40 27.97 12.61
CA ALA A 172 9.20 29.30 13.21
C ALA A 172 8.25 29.30 14.42
N SER A 173 7.36 28.31 14.52
CA SER A 173 6.45 28.14 15.68
C SER A 173 7.01 27.20 16.75
N SER A 174 8.22 26.67 16.55
CA SER A 174 8.94 25.89 17.55
C SER A 174 9.30 26.75 18.77
N PRO A 175 9.00 26.32 20.01
CA PRO A 175 9.37 27.05 21.23
C PRO A 175 10.89 27.14 21.46
N LEU A 176 11.69 26.50 20.61
CA LEU A 176 13.16 26.56 20.60
C LEU A 176 13.72 27.45 19.49
N ALA A 177 12.87 28.12 18.70
CA ALA A 177 13.33 29.07 17.69
C ALA A 177 14.10 30.23 18.37
N PRO A 178 15.30 30.59 17.90
CA PRO A 178 16.05 31.70 18.48
C PRO A 178 15.21 32.98 18.36
N LEU A 179 15.02 33.65 19.50
CA LEU A 179 14.29 34.92 19.56
C LEU A 179 15.04 35.99 18.72
N PRO A 180 14.30 36.89 18.04
CA PRO A 180 14.89 37.96 17.23
C PRO A 180 15.69 38.97 18.05
#